data_AF-A0A521RYQ7-F1
#
_entry.id   AF-A0A521RYQ7-F1
#
_cell.length_a   1.000
_cell.length_b   1.000
_cell.length_c   1.000
_cell.angle_alpha   90.00
_cell.angle_beta   90.00
_cell.angle_gamma   90.00
#
_symmetry.space_group_name_H-M   'P 1'
#
loop_
_entity.id
_entity.type
_entity.pdbx_description
1 polymer ?
#
loop_
_entity_poly.entity_id
_entity_poly.type
_entity_poly.pdbx_seq_one_letter_code
_entity_poly.pdbx_strand_id
1 'polypeptide(L)'
;MRRRAAFGLLLIIAGVAAGCAGRQPAPCRDVFSAARCAAMTVFAASRLEVDANQIVAIDVLPEPTPETRDGQIILQTRSGGPPVDVLVTLETGVVVEVSMSCSGIATGAQCLDEPRLQASSAISNGYRDIPCAGEPPLGCATPVPPPSADGLAAATELRIGHLDIHVAAIGDQAILLGELRLPNGLLSESSFAIVDDMPAGMIILSSRIELVVRSLEPDGRPFWNVYDHGWRAGTERVAAWLIFTVDAVEPGAVLSIRDVVVR
;
A
#
# COMPACT_ATOMS: atom_id res chain seq x y z
N MET A 1 -0.48 -5.95 -69.54
CA MET A 1 -0.59 -6.32 -68.12
C MET A 1 0.64 -5.79 -67.37
N ARG A 2 0.52 -4.66 -66.66
CA ARG A 2 1.58 -4.10 -65.81
C ARG A 2 1.09 -4.15 -64.36
N ARG A 3 1.67 -5.03 -63.54
CA ARG A 3 1.39 -5.11 -62.09
C ARG A 3 2.22 -4.03 -61.39
N ARG A 4 1.55 -3.08 -60.73
CA ARG A 4 2.16 -2.14 -59.79
C ARG A 4 2.20 -2.82 -58.42
N ALA A 5 3.40 -2.99 -57.87
CA ALA A 5 3.59 -3.40 -56.48
C ALA A 5 3.41 -2.17 -55.58
N ALA A 6 2.47 -2.24 -54.66
CA ALA A 6 2.27 -1.25 -53.61
C ALA A 6 3.30 -1.50 -52.50
N PHE A 7 4.21 -0.55 -52.30
CA PHE A 7 5.09 -0.50 -51.13
C PHE A 7 4.25 0.02 -49.95
N GLY A 8 3.89 -0.89 -49.04
CA GLY A 8 3.31 -0.54 -47.75
C GLY A 8 4.38 0.05 -46.84
N LEU A 9 4.23 1.32 -46.50
CA LEU A 9 5.05 2.01 -45.51
C LEU A 9 4.66 1.50 -44.12
N LEU A 10 5.45 0.59 -43.56
CA LEU A 10 5.30 0.12 -42.19
C LEU A 10 5.85 1.21 -41.25
N LEU A 11 4.95 1.98 -40.63
CA LEU A 11 5.32 2.89 -39.54
C LEU A 11 5.61 2.04 -38.30
N ILE A 12 6.89 1.85 -37.98
CA ILE A 12 7.32 1.33 -36.69
C ILE A 12 7.26 2.49 -35.70
N ILE A 13 6.16 2.56 -34.93
CA ILE A 13 6.10 3.44 -33.75
C ILE A 13 6.92 2.71 -32.68
N ALA A 14 8.19 3.08 -32.57
CA ALA A 14 9.00 2.74 -31.41
C ALA A 14 8.45 3.50 -30.20
N GLY A 15 7.56 2.83 -29.46
CA GLY A 15 7.16 3.27 -28.13
C GLY A 15 8.39 3.18 -27.23
N VAL A 16 9.08 4.30 -27.05
CA VAL A 16 10.06 4.46 -25.98
C VAL A 16 9.24 4.44 -24.69
N ALA A 17 9.27 3.31 -24.00
CA ALA A 17 8.85 3.24 -22.60
C ALA A 17 9.78 4.18 -21.83
N ALA A 18 9.33 5.42 -21.62
CA ALA A 18 9.96 6.37 -20.73
C ALA A 18 9.70 5.88 -19.31
N GLY A 19 10.47 4.87 -18.91
CA GLY A 19 10.53 4.46 -17.51
C GLY A 19 10.93 5.67 -16.67
N CYS A 20 10.44 5.74 -15.45
CA CYS A 20 10.88 6.58 -14.33
C CYS A 20 12.37 6.37 -13.96
N ALA A 21 13.20 5.91 -14.91
CA ALA A 21 14.60 6.27 -15.04
C ALA A 21 14.79 7.75 -15.48
N GLY A 22 13.73 8.57 -15.40
CA GLY A 22 13.78 10.01 -15.42
C GLY A 22 14.86 10.51 -14.46
N ARG A 23 15.65 11.45 -14.95
CA ARG A 23 16.80 12.10 -14.30
C ARG A 23 16.46 12.48 -12.87
N GLN A 24 16.80 11.62 -11.91
CA GLN A 24 16.47 11.91 -10.51
C GLN A 24 17.22 13.16 -10.06
N PRO A 25 16.58 13.99 -9.22
CA PRO A 25 17.18 15.24 -8.80
C PRO A 25 18.45 14.97 -7.98
N ALA A 26 19.60 15.41 -8.48
CA ALA A 26 20.74 15.69 -7.61
C ALA A 26 20.36 16.91 -6.75
N PRO A 27 20.67 16.94 -5.43
CA PRO A 27 21.59 16.09 -4.68
C PRO A 27 20.94 14.94 -3.87
N CYS A 28 19.64 14.64 -4.01
CA CYS A 28 19.03 13.54 -3.25
C CYS A 28 19.78 12.21 -3.42
N ARG A 29 20.18 11.89 -4.67
CA ARG A 29 20.95 10.67 -5.00
C ARG A 29 22.33 10.59 -4.34
N ASP A 30 22.87 11.70 -3.86
CA ASP A 30 24.17 11.71 -3.17
C ASP A 30 24.04 11.19 -1.74
N VAL A 31 22.81 11.20 -1.19
CA VAL A 31 22.51 10.83 0.20
C VAL A 31 21.70 9.54 0.28
N PHE A 32 20.76 9.34 -0.64
CA PHE A 32 19.77 8.26 -0.57
C PHE A 32 19.74 7.38 -1.82
N SER A 33 19.14 6.20 -1.68
CA SER A 33 18.93 5.29 -2.81
C SER A 33 18.02 5.92 -3.87
N ALA A 34 18.15 5.43 -5.11
CA ALA A 34 17.29 5.83 -6.21
C ALA A 34 15.80 5.63 -5.87
N ALA A 35 15.43 4.48 -5.28
CA ALA A 35 14.05 4.20 -4.92
C ALA A 35 13.51 5.20 -3.88
N ARG A 36 14.31 5.48 -2.84
CA ARG A 36 13.95 6.46 -1.81
C ARG A 36 13.79 7.86 -2.40
N CYS A 37 14.71 8.30 -3.26
CA CYS A 37 14.59 9.60 -3.93
C CYS A 37 13.34 9.70 -4.81
N ALA A 38 12.96 8.64 -5.51
CA ALA A 38 11.72 8.63 -6.29
C ALA A 38 10.48 8.78 -5.37
N ALA A 39 10.44 8.05 -4.26
CA ALA A 39 9.36 8.17 -3.28
C ALA A 39 9.32 9.58 -2.64
N MET A 40 10.48 10.18 -2.33
CA MET A 40 10.59 11.55 -1.83
C MET A 40 10.05 12.56 -2.85
N THR A 41 10.35 12.39 -4.15
CA THR A 41 9.80 13.24 -5.23
C THR A 41 8.28 13.14 -5.30
N VAL A 42 7.72 11.93 -5.28
CA VAL A 42 6.25 11.74 -5.32
C VAL A 42 5.58 12.33 -4.07
N PHE A 43 6.17 12.12 -2.89
CA PHE A 43 5.67 12.72 -1.65
C PHE A 43 5.68 14.25 -1.72
N ALA A 44 6.80 14.85 -2.15
CA ALA A 44 6.92 16.29 -2.30
C ALA A 44 5.90 16.85 -3.31
N ALA A 45 5.73 16.19 -4.45
CA ALA A 45 4.77 16.58 -5.48
C ALA A 45 3.34 16.58 -4.94
N SER A 46 2.95 15.50 -4.25
CA SER A 46 1.66 15.39 -3.58
C SER A 46 1.46 16.51 -2.55
N ARG A 47 2.46 16.79 -1.72
CA ARG A 47 2.38 17.81 -0.67
C ARG A 47 2.23 19.23 -1.21
N LEU A 48 2.85 19.49 -2.36
CA LEU A 48 2.84 20.78 -3.04
C LEU A 48 1.70 20.92 -4.05
N GLU A 49 0.90 19.87 -4.27
CA GLU A 49 -0.17 19.81 -5.27
C GLU A 49 0.33 20.12 -6.70
N VAL A 50 1.51 19.58 -7.06
CA VAL A 50 2.15 19.72 -8.38
C VAL A 50 2.39 18.35 -9.02
N ASP A 51 2.65 18.33 -10.33
CA ASP A 51 3.07 17.10 -11.01
C ASP A 51 4.52 16.77 -10.63
N ALA A 52 4.83 15.48 -10.44
CA ALA A 52 6.17 15.04 -10.04
C ALA A 52 7.25 15.42 -11.06
N ASN A 53 6.91 15.54 -12.34
CA ASN A 53 7.84 15.99 -13.38
C ASN A 53 8.18 17.48 -13.27
N GLN A 54 7.39 18.27 -12.53
CA GLN A 54 7.68 19.68 -12.28
C GLN A 54 8.77 19.88 -11.21
N ILE A 55 9.20 18.82 -10.52
CA ILE A 55 10.30 18.87 -9.53
C ILE A 55 11.62 18.59 -10.24
N VAL A 56 12.53 19.58 -10.24
CA VAL A 56 13.84 19.48 -10.91
C VAL A 56 15.00 19.23 -9.95
N ALA A 57 14.87 19.59 -8.68
CA ALA A 57 15.87 19.32 -7.64
C ALA A 57 15.20 19.03 -6.29
N ILE A 58 15.85 18.20 -5.48
CA ILE A 58 15.52 17.91 -4.09
C ILE A 58 16.84 17.95 -3.33
N ASP A 59 17.07 19.04 -2.60
CA ASP A 59 18.21 19.21 -1.72
C ASP A 59 17.85 18.72 -0.32
N VAL A 60 18.52 17.68 0.16
CA VAL A 60 18.32 17.18 1.52
C VAL A 60 18.97 18.15 2.49
N LEU A 61 18.17 18.74 3.38
CA LEU A 61 18.70 19.63 4.40
C LEU A 61 19.43 18.79 5.46
N PRO A 62 20.55 19.29 6.00
CA PRO A 62 21.20 18.64 7.13
C PRO A 62 20.25 18.57 8.31
N GLU A 63 20.32 17.48 9.09
CA GLU A 63 19.54 17.37 10.33
C GLU A 63 19.80 18.59 11.22
N PRO A 64 18.77 19.16 11.86
CA PRO A 64 18.95 20.28 12.76
C PRO A 64 19.93 19.89 13.86
N THR A 65 21.01 20.66 14.00
CA THR A 65 21.96 20.48 15.09
C THR A 65 21.22 20.55 16.43
N PRO A 66 21.49 19.64 17.39
CA PRO A 66 20.86 19.67 18.71
C PRO A 66 21.00 21.06 19.34
N GLU A 67 19.89 21.65 19.75
CA GLU A 67 19.90 22.94 20.42
C GLU A 67 20.13 22.77 21.93
N THR A 68 20.85 23.71 22.55
CA THR A 68 20.93 23.77 24.01
C THR A 68 19.99 24.85 24.50
N ARG A 69 19.01 24.48 25.33
CA ARG A 69 18.09 25.43 25.98
C ARG A 69 18.22 25.26 27.49
N ASP A 70 18.50 26.36 28.19
CA ASP A 70 18.68 26.39 29.64
C ASP A 70 19.72 25.39 30.17
N GLY A 71 20.80 25.18 29.40
CA GLY A 71 21.87 24.24 29.76
C GLY A 71 21.53 22.76 29.55
N GLN A 72 20.35 22.44 29.04
CA GLN A 72 20.00 21.09 28.59
C GLN A 72 20.15 20.98 27.08
N ILE A 73 20.82 19.91 26.63
CA ILE A 73 20.80 19.52 25.22
C ILE A 73 19.38 19.02 24.94
N ILE A 74 18.62 19.81 24.20
CA ILE A 74 17.37 19.35 23.61
C ILE A 74 17.78 18.53 22.40
N LEU A 75 17.95 17.22 22.64
CA LEU A 75 17.83 16.26 21.57
C LEU A 75 16.39 16.42 21.06
N GLN A 76 16.20 16.93 19.84
CA GLN A 76 14.92 16.86 19.15
C GLN A 76 14.62 15.40 18.75
N THR A 77 14.79 14.45 19.66
CA THR A 77 14.22 13.12 19.56
C THR A 77 12.74 13.26 19.89
N ARG A 78 11.95 13.84 18.97
CA ARG A 78 10.55 13.46 18.88
C ARG A 78 10.58 11.95 18.67
N SER A 79 10.05 11.20 19.63
CA SER A 79 10.04 9.74 19.59
C SER A 79 9.56 9.29 18.21
N GLY A 80 10.46 8.74 17.40
CA GLY A 80 10.16 8.38 16.02
C GLY A 80 11.24 8.71 14.98
N GLY A 81 12.21 9.56 15.28
CA GLY A 81 13.22 9.99 14.30
C GLY A 81 12.91 11.38 13.73
N PRO A 82 13.94 12.16 13.36
CA PRO A 82 13.74 13.51 12.89
C PRO A 82 12.99 13.52 11.54
N PRO A 83 12.16 14.54 11.26
CA PRO A 83 11.68 14.74 9.91
C PRO A 83 12.87 14.91 8.96
N VAL A 84 12.72 14.44 7.72
CA VAL A 84 13.66 14.78 6.66
C VAL A 84 13.13 16.04 6.00
N ASP A 85 13.79 17.15 6.25
CA ASP A 85 13.46 18.41 5.59
C ASP A 85 14.24 18.48 4.26
N VAL A 86 13.55 18.89 3.20
CA VAL A 86 14.16 19.04 1.87
C VAL A 86 13.79 20.36 1.24
N LEU A 87 14.69 20.93 0.45
CA LEU A 87 14.34 22.02 -0.47
C LEU A 87 13.97 21.41 -1.83
N VAL A 88 12.75 21.67 -2.26
CA VAL A 88 12.22 21.23 -3.55
C VAL A 88 12.30 22.40 -4.51
N THR A 89 13.08 22.25 -5.58
CA THR A 89 13.12 23.23 -6.66
C THR A 89 12.18 22.79 -7.78
N LEU A 90 11.24 23.66 -8.14
CA LEU A 90 10.32 23.44 -9.25
C LEU A 90 10.92 23.92 -10.58
N GLU A 91 10.39 23.45 -11.71
CA GLU A 91 10.75 23.91 -13.06
C GLU A 91 10.64 25.44 -13.23
N THR A 92 9.75 26.08 -12.47
CA THR A 92 9.57 27.53 -12.45
C THR A 92 10.73 28.29 -11.77
N GLY A 93 11.65 27.57 -11.14
CA GLY A 93 12.73 28.12 -10.30
C GLY A 93 12.31 28.43 -8.87
N VAL A 94 11.03 28.21 -8.52
CA VAL A 94 10.55 28.37 -7.14
C VAL A 94 11.16 27.26 -6.27
N VAL A 95 11.68 27.65 -5.11
CA VAL A 95 12.23 26.74 -4.10
C VAL A 95 11.30 26.72 -2.89
N VAL A 96 10.85 25.54 -2.49
CA VAL A 96 9.93 25.34 -1.36
C VAL A 96 10.51 24.31 -0.40
N GLU A 97 10.51 24.61 0.89
CA GLU A 97 10.87 23.65 1.92
C GLU A 97 9.70 22.67 2.17
N VAL A 98 9.99 21.38 2.14
CA VAL A 98 9.03 20.31 2.41
C VAL A 98 9.57 19.45 3.55
N SER A 99 8.79 19.36 4.62
CA SER A 99 9.09 18.49 5.75
C SER A 99 8.44 17.11 5.57
N MET A 100 9.26 16.07 5.58
CA MET A 100 8.81 14.68 5.49
C MET A 100 8.85 14.05 6.88
N SER A 101 7.68 13.87 7.51
CA SER A 101 7.60 13.25 8.83
C SER A 101 7.90 11.76 8.75
N CYS A 102 9.16 11.41 8.98
CA CYS A 102 9.62 10.02 9.13
C CYS A 102 9.57 9.53 10.58
N SER A 103 8.70 10.13 11.41
CA SER A 103 8.60 9.80 12.82
C SER A 103 7.85 8.47 13.08
N GLY A 104 8.51 7.50 13.73
CA GLY A 104 7.95 6.30 14.32
C GLY A 104 8.78 5.06 14.01
N ILE A 105 8.12 3.89 13.98
CA ILE A 105 8.58 2.78 13.12
C ILE A 105 8.31 3.28 11.71
N ALA A 106 9.35 3.58 10.91
CA ALA A 106 9.21 4.26 9.63
C ALA A 106 8.10 3.65 8.74
N THR A 107 6.96 4.34 8.65
CA THR A 107 5.84 3.98 7.78
C THR A 107 5.83 4.94 6.59
N GLY A 108 6.37 4.51 5.46
CA GLY A 108 6.29 5.27 4.22
C GLY A 108 7.54 5.09 3.35
N ALA A 109 7.35 5.00 2.05
CA ALA A 109 8.42 4.70 1.11
C ALA A 109 9.54 5.76 1.10
N GLN A 110 9.19 7.03 1.35
CA GLN A 110 10.12 8.16 1.43
C GLN A 110 11.05 8.11 2.65
N CYS A 111 10.71 7.30 3.65
CA CYS A 111 11.43 7.18 4.92
C CYS A 111 12.32 5.93 5.02
N LEU A 112 12.26 5.05 4.03
CA LEU A 112 13.02 3.79 4.00
C LEU A 112 14.13 3.89 2.96
N ASP A 113 15.35 3.46 3.32
CA ASP A 113 16.46 3.39 2.36
C ASP A 113 16.15 2.42 1.22
N GLU A 114 15.49 1.31 1.55
CA GLU A 114 14.94 0.35 0.60
C GLU A 114 13.42 0.23 0.84
N PRO A 115 12.60 1.08 0.22
CA PRO A 115 11.15 1.01 0.40
C PRO A 115 10.61 -0.29 -0.20
N ARG A 116 9.93 -1.09 0.61
CA ARG A 116 9.31 -2.36 0.19
C ARG A 116 7.83 -2.34 0.49
N LEU A 117 7.02 -2.83 -0.44
CA LEU A 117 5.61 -3.05 -0.23
C LEU A 117 5.38 -4.13 0.82
N GLN A 118 4.43 -3.88 1.71
CA GLN A 118 4.02 -4.80 2.75
C GLN A 118 2.62 -5.35 2.44
N ALA A 119 2.50 -6.67 2.47
CA ALA A 119 1.21 -7.34 2.46
C ALA A 119 0.57 -7.26 3.85
N SER A 120 -0.67 -6.79 3.92
CA SER A 120 -1.48 -6.75 5.14
C SER A 120 -2.81 -7.45 4.89
N SER A 121 -3.36 -8.11 5.89
CA SER A 121 -4.66 -8.79 5.82
C SER A 121 -5.44 -8.54 7.12
N ALA A 122 -6.73 -8.89 7.09
CA ALA A 122 -7.59 -8.81 8.27
C ALA A 122 -7.04 -9.62 9.46
N ILE A 123 -6.43 -10.79 9.22
CA ILE A 123 -5.94 -11.69 10.28
C ILE A 123 -4.47 -11.46 10.63
N SER A 124 -3.64 -10.92 9.73
CA SER A 124 -2.21 -10.70 10.02
C SER A 124 -1.96 -9.67 11.13
N ASN A 125 -2.92 -8.80 11.40
CA ASN A 125 -2.88 -7.90 12.57
C ASN A 125 -3.54 -8.51 13.82
N GLY A 126 -3.90 -9.79 13.74
CA GLY A 126 -4.82 -10.49 14.63
C GLY A 126 -6.24 -9.97 14.46
N TYR A 127 -7.25 -10.84 14.55
CA TYR A 127 -8.45 -10.36 15.23
C TYR A 127 -7.98 -9.75 16.53
N ARG A 128 -8.32 -8.48 16.80
CA ARG A 128 -7.96 -7.85 18.07
C ARG A 128 -8.86 -8.46 19.16
N ASP A 129 -8.56 -9.71 19.48
CA ASP A 129 -9.23 -10.52 20.47
C ASP A 129 -8.78 -10.00 21.83
N ILE A 130 -9.36 -8.87 22.25
CA ILE A 130 -9.33 -8.47 23.64
C ILE A 130 -10.64 -8.99 24.24
N PRO A 131 -10.66 -10.21 24.79
CA PRO A 131 -11.86 -10.75 25.43
C PRO A 131 -12.33 -9.91 26.62
N CYS A 132 -11.47 -9.04 27.18
CA CYS A 132 -11.80 -8.21 28.33
C CYS A 132 -11.11 -6.82 28.25
N ALA A 133 -11.84 -5.78 27.83
CA ALA A 133 -11.52 -4.38 28.17
C ALA A 133 -12.52 -3.78 29.18
N GLY A 134 -13.49 -4.56 29.66
CA GLY A 134 -14.53 -4.09 30.58
C GLY A 134 -14.26 -4.51 32.02
N GLU A 135 -14.12 -3.54 32.92
CA GLU A 135 -14.44 -3.76 34.33
C GLU A 135 -15.95 -4.09 34.48
N PRO A 136 -16.36 -4.78 35.56
CA PRO A 136 -17.77 -5.07 35.84
C PRO A 136 -18.68 -3.85 35.63
N PRO A 137 -19.92 -4.04 35.10
CA PRO A 137 -20.69 -5.28 35.09
C PRO A 137 -20.72 -6.05 33.76
N LEU A 138 -19.97 -5.64 32.72
CA LEU A 138 -20.17 -6.14 31.36
C LEU A 138 -19.62 -7.57 31.11
N GLY A 139 -18.74 -8.09 31.97
CA GLY A 139 -18.16 -9.42 31.83
C GLY A 139 -17.21 -9.57 30.63
N CYS A 140 -16.43 -10.65 30.59
CA CYS A 140 -15.63 -10.98 29.41
C CYS A 140 -16.53 -11.53 28.29
N ALA A 141 -16.16 -11.27 27.04
CA ALA A 141 -16.88 -11.81 25.88
C ALA A 141 -16.89 -13.36 25.92
N THR A 142 -18.05 -13.97 25.66
CA THR A 142 -18.17 -15.43 25.58
C THR A 142 -17.34 -15.94 24.39
N PRO A 143 -16.56 -17.02 24.53
CA PRO A 143 -15.82 -17.60 23.42
C PRO A 143 -16.73 -17.87 22.21
N VAL A 144 -16.25 -17.51 21.03
CA VAL A 144 -16.96 -17.77 19.78
C VAL A 144 -17.04 -19.28 19.55
N PRO A 145 -18.23 -19.85 19.29
CA PRO A 145 -18.35 -21.29 19.03
C PRO A 145 -17.51 -21.72 17.83
N PRO A 146 -17.02 -22.97 17.81
CA PRO A 146 -16.34 -23.49 16.63
C PRO A 146 -17.31 -23.57 15.42
N PRO A 147 -16.77 -23.70 14.20
CA PRO A 147 -17.59 -24.01 13.02
C PRO A 147 -18.43 -25.27 13.21
N SER A 148 -19.69 -25.25 12.76
CA SER A 148 -20.54 -26.43 12.70
C SER A 148 -20.18 -27.32 11.51
N ALA A 149 -20.48 -28.61 11.59
CA ALA A 149 -20.23 -29.55 10.49
C ALA A 149 -20.93 -29.12 9.19
N ASP A 150 -22.18 -28.68 9.29
CA ASP A 150 -22.95 -28.19 8.13
C ASP A 150 -22.35 -26.90 7.54
N GLY A 151 -21.85 -26.00 8.40
CA GLY A 151 -21.18 -24.77 7.98
C GLY A 151 -19.89 -25.06 7.23
N LEU A 152 -19.09 -26.00 7.73
CA LEU A 152 -17.88 -26.48 7.07
C LEU A 152 -18.18 -27.15 5.72
N ALA A 153 -19.22 -27.99 5.66
CA ALA A 153 -19.59 -28.71 4.44
C ALA A 153 -20.10 -27.77 3.33
N ALA A 154 -20.71 -26.64 3.69
CA ALA A 154 -21.23 -25.66 2.74
C ALA A 154 -20.27 -24.50 2.44
N ALA A 155 -19.15 -24.41 3.17
CA ALA A 155 -18.15 -23.38 2.97
C ALA A 155 -17.42 -23.54 1.63
N THR A 156 -16.96 -22.43 1.08
CA THR A 156 -16.11 -22.40 -0.10
C THR A 156 -14.96 -21.45 0.19
N GLU A 157 -13.73 -21.88 -0.08
CA GLU A 157 -12.53 -21.06 0.09
C GLU A 157 -12.19 -20.30 -1.20
N LEU A 158 -11.45 -19.21 -1.06
CA LEU A 158 -10.77 -18.56 -2.19
C LEU A 158 -9.29 -18.97 -2.17
N ARG A 159 -8.83 -19.53 -3.29
CA ARG A 159 -7.40 -19.79 -3.53
C ARG A 159 -6.99 -19.25 -4.89
N ILE A 160 -5.99 -18.36 -4.90
CA ILE A 160 -5.39 -17.85 -6.13
C ILE A 160 -3.89 -18.08 -6.04
N GLY A 161 -3.36 -18.93 -6.93
CA GLY A 161 -1.92 -19.22 -6.96
C GLY A 161 -1.10 -18.01 -7.40
N HIS A 162 -1.58 -17.30 -8.42
CA HIS A 162 -0.95 -16.10 -8.99
C HIS A 162 -2.00 -15.21 -9.63
N LEU A 163 -1.87 -13.89 -9.49
CA LEU A 163 -2.68 -12.90 -10.19
C LEU A 163 -1.83 -11.68 -10.55
N ASP A 164 -1.91 -11.28 -11.83
CA ASP A 164 -1.35 -10.02 -12.33
C ASP A 164 -2.46 -8.97 -12.38
N ILE A 165 -2.24 -7.85 -11.70
CA ILE A 165 -3.16 -6.73 -11.62
C ILE A 165 -2.57 -5.58 -12.41
N HIS A 166 -3.18 -5.26 -13.55
CA HIS A 166 -2.79 -4.10 -14.35
C HIS A 166 -3.28 -2.83 -13.67
N VAL A 167 -2.35 -1.95 -13.30
CA VAL A 167 -2.65 -0.66 -12.67
C VAL A 167 -2.61 0.41 -13.73
N ALA A 168 -3.76 1.02 -14.01
CA ALA A 168 -3.90 1.97 -15.12
C ALA A 168 -4.00 3.43 -14.68
N ALA A 169 -4.20 3.70 -13.39
CA ALA A 169 -4.44 5.05 -12.89
C ALA A 169 -3.88 5.27 -11.48
N ILE A 170 -3.56 6.53 -11.19
CA ILE A 170 -3.26 7.05 -9.85
C ILE A 170 -4.55 7.07 -9.01
N GLY A 171 -4.41 6.91 -7.70
CA GLY A 171 -5.49 6.97 -6.73
C GLY A 171 -5.86 5.62 -6.14
N ASP A 172 -7.02 5.58 -5.47
CA ASP A 172 -7.48 4.41 -4.74
C ASP A 172 -7.84 3.26 -5.68
N GLN A 173 -7.29 2.09 -5.38
CA GLN A 173 -7.55 0.84 -6.07
C GLN A 173 -8.33 -0.10 -5.14
N ALA A 174 -9.39 -0.70 -5.68
CA ALA A 174 -10.18 -1.72 -5.00
C ALA A 174 -10.48 -2.86 -5.98
N ILE A 175 -9.69 -3.93 -5.90
CA ILE A 175 -9.75 -5.05 -6.83
C ILE A 175 -10.50 -6.21 -6.17
N LEU A 176 -11.66 -6.59 -6.72
CA LEU A 176 -12.37 -7.79 -6.29
C LEU A 176 -11.59 -9.03 -6.72
N LEU A 177 -11.13 -9.82 -5.74
CA LEU A 177 -10.43 -11.08 -6.00
C LEU A 177 -11.40 -12.25 -6.17
N GLY A 178 -12.52 -12.22 -5.45
CA GLY A 178 -13.57 -13.23 -5.56
C GLY A 178 -14.59 -13.19 -4.42
N GLU A 179 -15.70 -13.90 -4.63
CA GLU A 179 -16.69 -14.20 -3.59
C GLU A 179 -16.46 -15.61 -3.03
N LEU A 180 -16.69 -15.80 -1.74
CA LEU A 180 -16.57 -17.08 -1.07
C LEU A 180 -17.58 -17.23 0.08
N ARG A 181 -17.54 -18.37 0.78
CA ARG A 181 -18.46 -18.68 1.89
C ARG A 181 -17.67 -19.11 3.11
N LEU A 182 -17.71 -18.31 4.17
CA LEU A 182 -17.07 -18.63 5.44
C LEU A 182 -17.97 -19.54 6.28
N PRO A 183 -17.44 -20.60 6.90
CA PRO A 183 -18.22 -21.45 7.78
C PRO A 183 -18.62 -20.65 9.03
N ASN A 184 -19.91 -20.52 9.27
CA ASN A 184 -20.48 -19.80 10.40
C ASN A 184 -20.05 -18.33 10.55
N GLY A 185 -19.56 -17.71 9.47
CA GLY A 185 -19.02 -16.35 9.49
C GLY A 185 -17.61 -16.23 10.09
N LEU A 186 -16.93 -17.36 10.29
CA LEU A 186 -15.59 -17.37 10.89
C LEU A 186 -14.53 -17.29 9.81
N LEU A 187 -13.73 -16.22 9.83
CA LEU A 187 -12.55 -16.08 8.99
C LEU A 187 -11.36 -16.70 9.71
N SER A 188 -10.86 -17.82 9.22
CA SER A 188 -9.75 -18.56 9.82
C SER A 188 -8.40 -18.21 9.19
N GLU A 189 -8.40 -17.85 7.91
CA GLU A 189 -7.21 -17.45 7.18
C GLU A 189 -7.53 -16.36 6.15
N SER A 190 -6.65 -15.37 6.05
CA SER A 190 -6.66 -14.32 5.05
C SER A 190 -5.21 -13.93 4.83
N SER A 191 -4.65 -14.31 3.69
CA SER A 191 -3.23 -14.10 3.41
C SER A 191 -2.99 -13.96 1.91
N PHE A 192 -1.90 -13.28 1.57
CA PHE A 192 -1.34 -13.25 0.22
C PHE A 192 0.14 -12.84 0.32
N ALA A 193 0.89 -13.07 -0.74
CA ALA A 193 2.24 -12.56 -0.90
C ALA A 193 2.32 -11.66 -2.14
N ILE A 194 3.15 -10.62 -2.05
CA ILE A 194 3.54 -9.80 -3.19
C ILE A 194 4.72 -10.51 -3.88
N VAL A 195 4.69 -10.60 -5.21
CA VAL A 195 5.75 -11.28 -5.98
C VAL A 195 7.00 -10.41 -6.07
N ASP A 196 6.81 -9.13 -6.38
CA ASP A 196 7.85 -8.09 -6.42
C ASP A 196 7.44 -6.99 -5.43
N ASP A 197 8.17 -6.85 -4.33
CA ASP A 197 7.90 -5.86 -3.28
C ASP A 197 8.35 -4.45 -3.69
N MET A 198 8.89 -4.26 -4.90
CA MET A 198 9.18 -2.97 -5.53
C MET A 198 8.87 -2.99 -7.04
N PRO A 199 7.58 -3.14 -7.42
CA PRO A 199 7.19 -3.27 -8.81
C PRO A 199 7.62 -2.04 -9.63
N ALA A 200 8.27 -2.28 -10.76
CA ALA A 200 8.67 -1.23 -11.67
C ALA A 200 7.47 -0.44 -12.21
N GLY A 201 7.64 0.87 -12.38
CA GLY A 201 6.64 1.74 -12.99
C GLY A 201 5.43 2.03 -12.09
N MET A 202 5.49 1.78 -10.79
CA MET A 202 4.49 2.27 -9.85
C MET A 202 5.08 2.64 -8.49
N ILE A 203 4.43 3.55 -7.78
CA ILE A 203 4.78 3.95 -6.41
C ILE A 203 3.52 3.92 -5.54
N ILE A 204 3.63 3.29 -4.36
CA ILE A 204 2.61 3.23 -3.30
C ILE A 204 3.29 3.78 -2.04
N LEU A 205 3.06 5.06 -1.71
CA LEU A 205 3.73 5.75 -0.61
C LEU A 205 3.39 5.15 0.75
N SER A 206 2.16 4.67 0.93
CA SER A 206 1.74 3.96 2.16
C SER A 206 2.56 2.70 2.42
N SER A 207 3.24 2.17 1.38
CA SER A 207 3.95 0.89 1.39
C SER A 207 3.08 -0.28 1.84
N ARG A 208 1.74 -0.15 1.78
CA ARG A 208 0.80 -1.13 2.29
C ARG A 208 -0.22 -1.50 1.22
N ILE A 209 -0.34 -2.80 1.00
CA ILE A 209 -1.42 -3.40 0.21
C ILE A 209 -2.24 -4.27 1.15
N GLU A 210 -3.55 -4.05 1.18
CA GLU A 210 -4.44 -4.70 2.15
C GLU A 210 -5.40 -5.68 1.48
N LEU A 211 -5.43 -6.91 1.98
CA LEU A 211 -6.46 -7.89 1.69
C LEU A 211 -7.62 -7.73 2.70
N VAL A 212 -8.71 -7.14 2.22
CA VAL A 212 -9.91 -6.84 3.00
C VAL A 212 -11.01 -7.84 2.68
N VAL A 213 -11.54 -8.50 3.70
CA VAL A 213 -12.72 -9.37 3.60
C VAL A 213 -13.95 -8.58 4.04
N ARG A 214 -14.99 -8.55 3.20
CA ARG A 214 -16.24 -7.84 3.46
C ARG A 214 -17.42 -8.79 3.45
N SER A 215 -18.31 -8.66 4.43
CA SER A 215 -19.58 -9.38 4.45
C SER A 215 -20.47 -8.91 3.31
N LEU A 216 -21.16 -9.85 2.65
CA LEU A 216 -22.21 -9.57 1.67
C LEU A 216 -23.61 -9.74 2.27
N GLU A 217 -23.68 -10.01 3.57
CA GLU A 217 -24.95 -10.11 4.29
C GLU A 217 -25.51 -8.70 4.57
N PRO A 218 -26.84 -8.55 4.73
CA PRO A 218 -27.46 -7.23 4.91
C PRO A 218 -26.97 -6.44 6.13
N ASP A 219 -26.43 -7.12 7.14
CA ASP A 219 -25.89 -6.49 8.35
C ASP A 219 -24.46 -5.98 8.18
N GLY A 220 -23.75 -6.39 7.11
CA GLY A 220 -22.47 -5.82 6.70
C GLY A 220 -21.39 -5.86 7.77
N ARG A 221 -21.47 -6.81 8.71
CA ARG A 221 -20.58 -6.84 9.87
C ARG A 221 -19.12 -6.99 9.45
N PRO A 222 -18.20 -6.26 10.11
CA PRO A 222 -16.81 -6.21 9.67
C PRO A 222 -15.93 -7.28 10.34
N PHE A 223 -14.88 -7.71 9.64
CA PHE A 223 -13.99 -8.81 10.06
C PHE A 223 -12.77 -8.37 10.91
N TRP A 224 -12.77 -7.19 11.53
CA TRP A 224 -11.63 -6.74 12.38
C TRP A 224 -11.70 -7.25 13.83
N ASN A 225 -12.88 -7.71 14.27
CA ASN A 225 -13.09 -8.29 15.60
C ASN A 225 -14.13 -9.42 15.51
N VAL A 226 -13.75 -10.64 15.91
CA VAL A 226 -14.61 -11.82 15.81
C VAL A 226 -15.81 -11.74 16.76
N TYR A 227 -15.68 -11.02 17.87
CA TYR A 227 -16.79 -10.81 18.83
C TYR A 227 -17.80 -9.79 18.34
N ASP A 228 -17.35 -8.76 17.62
CA ASP A 228 -18.25 -7.76 17.00
C ASP A 228 -18.92 -8.32 15.75
N HIS A 229 -18.18 -9.13 14.98
CA HIS A 229 -18.72 -9.84 13.83
C HIS A 229 -19.75 -10.89 14.26
N GLY A 230 -19.35 -11.74 15.20
CA GLY A 230 -20.16 -12.79 15.79
C GLY A 230 -20.16 -14.09 14.99
N TRP A 231 -20.91 -15.06 15.52
CA TRP A 231 -21.12 -16.37 14.92
C TRP A 231 -22.50 -16.44 14.27
N ARG A 232 -22.62 -17.07 13.11
CA ARG A 232 -23.91 -17.31 12.45
C ARG A 232 -24.14 -18.76 12.05
N ALA A 233 -25.40 -19.15 11.91
CA ALA A 233 -25.75 -20.49 11.45
C ALA A 233 -25.44 -20.65 9.94
N GLY A 234 -24.90 -21.81 9.56
CA GLY A 234 -24.60 -22.14 8.17
C GLY A 234 -23.33 -21.45 7.65
N THR A 235 -23.43 -20.68 6.58
CA THR A 235 -22.30 -19.98 5.95
C THR A 235 -22.59 -18.50 5.82
N GLU A 236 -21.54 -17.69 5.81
CA GLU A 236 -21.60 -16.28 5.46
C GLU A 236 -21.06 -16.02 4.06
N ARG A 237 -21.79 -15.29 3.21
CA ARG A 237 -21.25 -14.83 1.93
C ARG A 237 -20.32 -13.66 2.17
N VAL A 238 -19.12 -13.72 1.60
CA VAL A 238 -18.14 -12.64 1.70
C VAL A 238 -17.48 -12.38 0.35
N ALA A 239 -16.90 -11.19 0.21
CA ALA A 239 -16.03 -10.82 -0.89
C ALA A 239 -14.64 -10.44 -0.39
N ALA A 240 -13.61 -10.94 -1.07
CA ALA A 240 -12.22 -10.58 -0.81
C ALA A 240 -11.76 -9.49 -1.78
N TRP A 241 -11.20 -8.40 -1.24
CA TRP A 241 -10.77 -7.22 -1.98
C TRP A 241 -9.30 -6.95 -1.71
N LEU A 242 -8.54 -6.64 -2.76
CA LEU A 242 -7.22 -6.04 -2.62
C LEU A 242 -7.36 -4.52 -2.68
N ILE A 243 -6.89 -3.82 -1.65
CA ILE A 243 -7.02 -2.36 -1.50
C ILE A 243 -5.64 -1.74 -1.34
N PHE A 244 -5.36 -0.71 -2.14
CA PHE A 244 -4.12 0.06 -2.08
C PHE A 244 -4.32 1.40 -2.79
N THR A 245 -3.46 2.38 -2.51
CA THR A 245 -3.48 3.69 -3.18
C THR A 245 -2.21 3.85 -4.00
N VAL A 246 -2.36 4.24 -5.25
CA VAL A 246 -1.26 4.41 -6.19
C VAL A 246 -0.93 5.89 -6.30
N ASP A 247 0.30 6.27 -6.01
CA ASP A 247 0.74 7.67 -6.01
C ASP A 247 1.46 8.06 -7.30
N ALA A 248 2.05 7.09 -8.00
CA ALA A 248 2.57 7.26 -9.36
C ALA A 248 2.43 5.94 -10.13
N VAL A 249 2.17 6.03 -11.44
CA VAL A 249 2.05 4.85 -12.31
C VAL A 249 2.45 5.17 -13.75
N GLU A 250 3.18 4.25 -14.36
CA GLU A 250 3.53 4.24 -15.78
C GLU A 250 2.55 3.36 -16.58
N PRO A 251 2.33 3.65 -17.87
CA PRO A 251 1.55 2.78 -18.74
C PRO A 251 2.08 1.35 -18.75
N GLY A 252 1.22 0.39 -18.38
CA GLY A 252 1.56 -1.03 -18.37
C GLY A 252 2.14 -1.55 -17.05
N ALA A 253 2.16 -0.74 -15.99
CA ALA A 253 2.56 -1.19 -14.66
C ALA A 253 1.69 -2.38 -14.18
N VAL A 254 2.33 -3.37 -13.58
CA VAL A 254 1.69 -4.59 -13.07
C VAL A 254 2.06 -4.80 -11.62
N LEU A 255 1.04 -5.01 -10.79
CA LEU A 255 1.19 -5.54 -9.45
C LEU A 255 0.91 -7.04 -9.49
N SER A 256 1.92 -7.86 -9.19
CA SER A 256 1.76 -9.32 -9.15
C SER A 256 1.65 -9.81 -7.71
N ILE A 257 0.60 -10.58 -7.42
CA ILE A 257 0.39 -11.25 -6.14
C ILE A 257 0.32 -12.77 -6.32
N ARG A 258 0.60 -13.50 -5.24
CA ARG A 258 0.55 -14.97 -5.21
C ARG A 258 0.05 -15.48 -3.87
N ASP A 259 -0.22 -16.79 -3.84
CA ASP A 259 -0.56 -17.52 -2.62
C ASP A 259 -1.73 -16.88 -1.85
N VAL A 260 -2.74 -16.39 -2.57
CA VAL A 260 -3.93 -15.79 -1.94
C VAL A 260 -4.76 -16.91 -1.34
N VAL A 261 -5.06 -16.81 -0.06
CA VAL A 261 -5.94 -17.73 0.67
C VAL A 261 -6.94 -16.94 1.50
N VAL A 262 -8.23 -17.26 1.36
CA VAL A 262 -9.30 -16.76 2.24
C VAL A 262 -10.22 -17.94 2.59
N ARG A 263 -10.42 -18.22 3.88
CA ARG A 263 -11.29 -19.31 4.37
C ARG A 263 -11.69 -19.16 5.83
#